data_AF-A0A4Q5T1D0-F1
#
_entry.id   AF-A0A4Q5T1D0-F1
#
_cell.length_a   1.000
_cell.length_b   1.000
_cell.length_c   1.000
_cell.angle_alpha   90.00
_cell.angle_beta   90.00
_cell.angle_gamma   90.00
#
_symmetry.space_group_name_H-M   'P 1'
#
loop_
_entity.id
_entity.type
_entity.pdbx_description
1 polymer ?
#
loop_
_entity_poly.entity_id
_entity_poly.type
_entity_poly.pdbx_seq_one_letter_code
_entity_poly.pdbx_strand_id
1 'polypeptide(L)'
;GLAPREHTSGSSIKNKRGICKMGSGHLRSTLYMCAISAKKHNAACRDLYDRLRAAGKPAKLALIAVCNKLLKQAFAIATKGTKYQPDFKSSLA
;
A
#
# COMPACT_ATOMS: atom_id res chain seq x y z
N GLY A 1 0.99 -10.45 0.10
CA GLY A 1 0.73 -10.25 1.53
C GLY A 1 0.51 -8.80 1.99
N LEU A 2 -0.09 -7.94 1.17
CA LEU A 2 -0.39 -6.52 1.51
C LEU A 2 -1.85 -6.14 1.20
N ALA A 3 -2.57 -7.00 0.49
CA ALA A 3 -3.98 -6.81 0.19
C ALA A 3 -4.85 -7.14 1.41
N PRO A 4 -6.01 -6.48 1.56
CA PRO A 4 -7.00 -6.89 2.56
C PRO A 4 -7.43 -8.34 2.29
N ARG A 5 -7.60 -9.12 3.36
CA ARG A 5 -8.19 -10.47 3.27
C ARG A 5 -9.68 -10.37 3.56
N GLU A 6 -10.49 -10.86 2.64
CA GLU A 6 -11.90 -11.11 2.92
C GLU A 6 -12.04 -12.39 3.76
N HIS A 7 -12.87 -12.32 4.79
CA HIS A 7 -13.15 -13.43 5.68
C HIS A 7 -14.59 -13.29 6.14
N THR A 8 -15.50 -13.72 5.27
CA THR A 8 -16.94 -13.63 5.47
C THR A 8 -17.53 -15.00 5.14
N SER A 9 -18.36 -15.52 6.04
CA SER A 9 -19.21 -16.69 5.79
C SER A 9 -20.63 -16.32 6.19
N GLY A 10 -21.48 -16.05 5.20
CA GLY A 10 -22.86 -15.61 5.40
C GLY A 10 -23.00 -14.38 6.33
N SER A 11 -24.06 -14.39 7.13
CA SER A 11 -24.42 -13.30 8.07
C SER A 11 -23.66 -13.32 9.40
N SER A 12 -22.96 -14.43 9.72
CA SER A 12 -22.47 -14.72 11.07
C SER A 12 -21.06 -14.18 11.36
N ILE A 13 -20.22 -13.96 10.33
CA ILE A 13 -18.82 -13.53 10.53
C ILE A 13 -18.62 -12.06 10.09
N LYS A 14 -18.57 -11.13 11.07
CA LYS A 14 -18.35 -9.67 10.85
C LYS A 14 -17.09 -9.11 11.55
N ASN A 15 -16.04 -9.92 11.71
CA ASN A 15 -14.82 -9.48 12.42
C ASN A 15 -13.96 -8.48 11.64
N LYS A 16 -13.27 -7.60 12.37
CA LYS A 16 -12.28 -6.64 11.82
C LYS A 16 -11.19 -7.40 11.06
N ARG A 17 -11.03 -7.07 9.78
CA ARG A 17 -10.16 -7.81 8.86
C ARG A 17 -8.73 -7.28 8.86
N GLY A 18 -7.78 -8.19 8.73
CA GLY A 18 -6.37 -7.88 8.53
C GLY A 18 -5.92 -8.00 7.08
N ILE A 19 -4.63 -7.77 6.86
CA ILE A 19 -3.96 -8.05 5.58
C ILE A 19 -3.78 -9.55 5.38
N CYS A 20 -3.74 -10.01 4.13
CA CYS A 20 -3.30 -11.36 3.82
C CYS A 20 -1.82 -11.52 4.21
N LYS A 21 -1.47 -12.52 5.01
CA LYS A 21 -0.06 -12.76 5.42
C LYS A 21 0.70 -13.70 4.46
N MET A 22 0.08 -14.07 3.34
CA MET A 22 0.69 -14.91 2.31
C MET A 22 1.97 -14.29 1.72
N GLY A 23 2.98 -15.13 1.51
CA GLY A 23 4.31 -14.75 1.00
C GLY A 23 5.33 -14.44 2.12
N SER A 24 6.49 -13.94 1.72
CA SER A 24 7.61 -13.67 2.65
C SER A 24 7.27 -12.58 3.68
N GLY A 25 7.47 -12.92 4.95
CA GLY A 25 7.35 -11.98 6.06
C GLY A 25 8.44 -10.91 6.05
N HIS A 26 9.66 -11.27 5.64
CA HIS A 26 10.81 -10.37 5.58
C HIS A 26 10.57 -9.22 4.60
N LEU A 27 10.16 -9.54 3.37
CA LEU A 27 9.82 -8.55 2.35
C LEU A 27 8.76 -7.54 2.83
N ARG A 28 7.78 -8.03 3.60
CA ARG A 28 6.72 -7.18 4.16
C ARG A 28 7.27 -6.20 5.19
N SER A 29 8.16 -6.66 6.07
CA SER A 29 8.81 -5.81 7.08
C SER A 29 9.70 -4.75 6.42
N THR A 30 10.48 -5.13 5.41
CA THR A 30 11.32 -4.20 4.63
C THR A 30 10.46 -3.14 3.94
N LEU A 31 9.41 -3.55 3.23
CA LEU A 31 8.48 -2.61 2.57
C LEU A 31 7.78 -1.68 3.57
N TYR A 32 7.47 -2.16 4.77
CA TYR A 32 6.90 -1.33 5.82
C TYR A 32 7.87 -0.22 6.26
N MET A 33 9.15 -0.53 6.45
CA MET A 33 10.18 0.47 6.74
C MET A 33 10.38 1.45 5.58
N CYS A 34 10.38 0.95 4.33
CA CYS A 34 10.42 1.80 3.14
C CYS A 34 9.22 2.77 3.08
N ALA A 35 8.02 2.31 3.44
CA ALA A 35 6.82 3.16 3.44
C ALA A 35 6.91 4.31 4.47
N ILE A 36 7.54 4.08 5.62
CA ILE A 36 7.77 5.15 6.62
C ILE A 36 8.67 6.24 6.04
N SER A 37 9.75 5.86 5.36
CA SER A 37 10.64 6.81 4.68
C SER A 37 9.94 7.52 3.51
N ALA A 38 9.23 6.75 2.67
CA ALA A 38 8.51 7.29 1.52
C ALA A 38 7.43 8.30 1.90
N LYS A 39 6.75 8.12 3.04
CA LYS A 39 5.80 9.11 3.57
C LYS A 39 6.46 10.49 3.78
N LYS A 40 7.75 10.55 4.14
CA LYS A 40 8.45 11.82 4.39
C LYS A 40 8.93 12.46 3.07
N HIS A 41 9.52 11.66 2.18
CA HIS A 41 10.23 12.18 1.00
C HIS A 41 9.41 12.18 -0.29
N ASN A 42 8.38 11.35 -0.40
CA ASN A 42 7.55 11.23 -1.60
C ASN A 42 6.18 11.88 -1.37
N ALA A 43 5.94 13.01 -2.04
CA ALA A 43 4.69 13.77 -1.93
C ALA A 43 3.46 12.90 -2.24
N ALA A 44 3.51 12.09 -3.30
CA ALA A 44 2.39 11.25 -3.69
C ALA A 44 2.10 10.13 -2.67
N CYS A 45 3.10 9.69 -1.89
CA CYS A 45 2.91 8.74 -0.78
C CYS A 45 2.37 9.44 0.47
N ARG A 46 2.85 10.66 0.76
CA ARG A 46 2.36 11.52 1.85
C ARG A 46 0.87 11.83 1.65
N ASP A 47 0.50 12.33 0.48
CA ASP A 47 -0.88 12.73 0.17
C ASP A 47 -1.85 11.55 0.27
N LEU A 48 -1.41 10.35 -0.15
CA LEU A 48 -2.17 9.11 0.03
C LEU A 48 -2.38 8.80 1.51
N TYR A 49 -1.33 8.89 2.32
CA TYR A 49 -1.39 8.63 3.76
C TYR A 49 -2.31 9.63 4.46
N ASP A 50 -2.13 10.92 4.21
CA ASP A 50 -2.88 12.00 4.85
C ASP A 50 -4.36 11.95 4.45
N ARG A 51 -4.67 11.69 3.17
CA ARG A 51 -6.06 11.49 2.71
C ARG A 51 -6.74 10.34 3.44
N LEU A 52 -6.05 9.22 3.65
CA LEU A 52 -6.62 8.07 4.38
C LEU A 52 -6.78 8.37 5.88
N ARG A 53 -5.86 9.14 6.47
CA ARG A 53 -5.97 9.59 7.87
C ARG A 53 -7.13 10.57 8.05
N ALA A 54 -7.31 11.51 7.13
CA ALA A 54 -8.44 12.44 7.11
C ALA A 54 -9.77 11.70 6.98
N ALA A 55 -9.82 10.61 6.22
CA ALA A 55 -10.98 9.71 6.13
C ALA A 55 -11.19 8.82 7.39
N GLY A 56 -10.50 9.10 8.51
CA GLY A 56 -10.63 8.39 9.77
C GLY A 56 -10.01 6.99 9.79
N LYS A 57 -9.21 6.60 8.78
CA LYS A 57 -8.64 5.25 8.73
C LYS A 57 -7.48 5.12 9.72
N PRO A 58 -7.28 3.92 10.34
CA PRO A 58 -6.16 3.68 11.25
C PRO A 58 -4.80 3.92 10.57
N ALA A 59 -3.83 4.45 11.31
CA ALA A 59 -2.50 4.79 10.77
C ALA A 59 -1.80 3.58 10.14
N LYS A 60 -1.95 2.39 10.74
CA LYS A 60 -1.40 1.15 10.20
C LYS A 60 -1.99 0.81 8.83
N LEU A 61 -3.30 0.98 8.64
CA LEU A 61 -3.95 0.74 7.35
C LEU A 61 -3.44 1.72 6.30
N ALA A 62 -3.33 3.00 6.65
CA ALA A 62 -2.78 4.00 5.75
C ALA A 62 -1.33 3.69 5.32
N LEU A 63 -0.48 3.21 6.24
CA LEU A 63 0.88 2.76 5.88
C LEU A 63 0.88 1.54 4.96
N ILE A 64 0.02 0.56 5.20
CA ILE A 64 -0.10 -0.60 4.29
C ILE A 64 -0.54 -0.16 2.88
N ALA A 65 -1.42 0.83 2.76
CA ALA A 65 -1.79 1.39 1.47
C ALA A 65 -0.58 2.03 0.75
N VAL A 66 0.29 2.73 1.49
CA VAL A 66 1.56 3.25 0.95
C VAL A 66 2.49 2.12 0.53
N CYS A 67 2.63 1.04 1.32
CA CYS A 67 3.41 -0.14 0.92
C CYS A 67 2.91 -0.72 -0.42
N ASN A 68 1.60 -0.83 -0.58
CA ASN A 68 1.00 -1.34 -1.82
C ASN A 68 1.27 -0.41 -3.02
N LYS A 69 1.26 0.92 -2.81
CA LYS A 69 1.64 1.90 -3.83
C LYS A 69 3.10 1.73 -4.26
N LEU A 70 4.02 1.63 -3.31
CA LEU A 70 5.44 1.43 -3.58
C LEU A 70 5.71 0.12 -4.33
N LEU A 71 5.04 -0.97 -3.93
CA LEU A 71 5.18 -2.26 -4.60
C LEU A 71 4.76 -2.19 -6.07
N LYS A 72 3.64 -1.52 -6.38
CA LYS A 72 3.18 -1.32 -7.75
C LYS A 72 4.16 -0.47 -8.56
N GLN A 73 4.73 0.58 -7.96
CA GLN A 73 5.73 1.43 -8.61
C GLN A 73 7.00 0.63 -8.92
N ALA A 74 7.53 -0.11 -7.95
CA ALA A 74 8.71 -0.96 -8.14
C ALA A 74 8.48 -2.02 -9.24
N PHE A 75 7.31 -2.66 -9.24
CA PHE A 75 6.94 -3.63 -10.27
C PHE A 75 6.86 -3.00 -11.66
N ALA A 76 6.25 -1.81 -11.78
CA ALA A 76 6.14 -1.11 -13.06
C ALA A 76 7.52 -0.68 -13.60
N ILE A 77 8.41 -0.20 -12.74
CA ILE A 77 9.79 0.16 -13.11
C ILE A 77 10.56 -1.06 -13.57
N ALA A 78 10.50 -2.16 -12.81
CA ALA A 78 11.23 -3.38 -13.10
C ALA A 78 10.77 -4.03 -14.41
N THR A 79 9.46 -3.99 -14.71
CA THR A 79 8.90 -4.59 -15.93
C THR A 79 9.09 -3.73 -17.16
N LYS A 80 9.01 -2.40 -17.05
CA LYS A 80 9.13 -1.49 -18.20
C LYS A 80 10.55 -1.00 -18.47
N GLY A 81 11.47 -1.19 -17.52
CA GLY A 81 12.84 -0.68 -17.63
C GLY A 81 12.96 0.85 -17.60
N THR A 82 11.88 1.56 -17.25
CA THR A 82 11.85 3.03 -17.22
C THR A 82 12.16 3.57 -15.83
N LYS A 83 12.86 4.70 -15.74
CA LYS A 83 13.12 5.38 -14.46
C LYS A 83 11.82 5.85 -13.80
N TYR A 84 11.83 5.93 -12.47
CA TYR A 84 10.71 6.48 -11.70
C TYR A 84 10.42 7.93 -12.13
N GLN A 85 9.15 8.23 -12.39
CA GLN A 85 8.65 9.57 -12.70
C GLN A 85 7.66 9.99 -11.61
N PRO A 86 7.93 11.08 -10.86
CA PRO A 86 7.04 11.55 -9.80
C PRO A 86 5.64 11.93 -10.30
N ASP A 87 5.56 12.53 -11.48
CA ASP A 87 4.34 13.10 -12.07
C ASP A 87 3.66 12.15 -13.05
N PHE A 88 3.97 10.85 -12.98
CA PHE A 88 3.40 9.85 -13.89
C PHE A 88 1.88 9.77 -13.74
N LYS A 89 1.16 10.14 -14.81
CA LYS A 89 -0.29 9.97 -14.93
C LYS A 89 -0.59 8.83 -15.89
N SER A 90 -1.39 7.86 -15.44
CA SER A 90 -1.93 6.83 -16.32
C SER A 90 -2.80 7.50 -17.39
N SER A 91 -2.59 7.17 -18.66
CA SER A 91 -3.46 7.63 -19.76
C SER A 91 -4.79 6.89 -19.83
N LEU A 92 -4.95 5.81 -19.07
CA LEU A 92 -6.18 5.04 -18.98
C LEU A 92 -7.04 5.61 -17.84
N ALA A 93 -8.17 6.21 -18.22
CA ALA A 93 -9.25 6.69 -17.34
C ALA A 93 -10.19 5.54 -16.96
#